data_AF-A0A5N5WNR1-F1
#
_entry.id   AF-A0A5N5WNR1-F1
#
_cell.length_a   1.000
_cell.length_b   1.000
_cell.length_c   1.000
_cell.angle_alpha   90.00
_cell.angle_beta   90.00
_cell.angle_gamma   90.00
#
_symmetry.space_group_name_H-M   'P 1'
#
loop_
_entity.id
_entity.type
_entity.pdbx_description
1 polymer ?
#
loop_
_entity_poly.entity_id
_entity_poly.type
_entity_poly.pdbx_seq_one_letter_code
_entity_poly.pdbx_strand_id
1 'polypeptide(L)'
;MVQSSRQSVSHLLVYFIFTLWITLALGYSTDPPLHSQSIEKRVKVPPVPSVGDALNHLKKPAKGQALFFQREVQLAASKYAQANNLWLLANADDGSHWAKFEGGPFMVYNAMRTKDLPTWNDKELEMAQAAVCNAYAHNAHGDVIVILPYHQPQRFTFWDGEFDMLKRNPNVDKILAYDMKDGTRMPEGVPRELWPREQPKTEHAG
;
A
#
# COMPACT_ATOMS: atom_id res chain seq x y z
N MET A 1 15.71 -78.15 -4.63
CA MET A 1 15.84 -77.41 -5.90
C MET A 1 14.73 -76.36 -6.12
N VAL A 2 14.22 -75.71 -5.05
CA VAL A 2 13.11 -74.72 -5.14
C VAL A 2 13.48 -73.34 -4.55
N GLN A 3 14.60 -73.25 -3.83
CA GLN A 3 15.03 -72.01 -3.15
C GLN A 3 15.70 -70.99 -4.09
N SER A 4 16.38 -71.46 -5.15
CA SER A 4 17.12 -70.58 -6.07
C SER A 4 16.23 -69.76 -7.01
N SER A 5 15.03 -70.24 -7.35
CA SER A 5 14.14 -69.50 -8.27
C SER A 5 13.41 -68.34 -7.58
N ARG A 6 13.11 -68.47 -6.28
CA ARG A 6 12.45 -67.40 -5.51
C ARG A 6 13.35 -66.18 -5.34
N GLN A 7 14.64 -66.38 -5.07
CA GLN A 7 15.62 -65.28 -4.99
C GLN A 7 15.79 -64.58 -6.35
N SER A 8 15.84 -65.34 -7.45
CA SER A 8 15.97 -64.77 -8.80
C SER A 8 14.79 -63.89 -9.19
N VAL A 9 13.56 -64.30 -8.83
CA VAL A 9 12.34 -63.52 -9.08
C VAL A 9 12.29 -62.25 -8.21
N SER A 10 12.71 -62.33 -6.95
CA SER A 10 12.81 -61.16 -6.07
C SER A 10 13.82 -60.14 -6.58
N HIS A 11 14.99 -60.57 -7.06
CA HIS A 11 15.97 -59.66 -7.65
C HIS A 11 15.46 -59.00 -8.92
N LEU A 12 14.79 -59.75 -9.81
CA LEU A 12 14.17 -59.21 -11.02
C LEU A 12 13.11 -58.15 -10.70
N LEU A 13 12.30 -58.38 -9.68
CA LEU A 13 11.27 -57.42 -9.25
C LEU A 13 11.88 -56.15 -8.64
N VAL A 14 12.97 -56.28 -7.87
CA VAL A 14 13.72 -55.13 -7.36
C VAL A 14 14.35 -54.32 -8.49
N TYR A 15 14.97 -54.98 -9.48
CA TYR A 15 15.51 -54.29 -10.65
C TYR A 15 14.41 -53.58 -11.45
N PHE A 16 13.25 -54.22 -11.63
CA PHE A 16 12.14 -53.64 -12.35
C PHE A 16 11.59 -52.38 -11.67
N ILE A 17 11.43 -52.44 -10.33
CA ILE A 17 11.03 -51.28 -9.53
C ILE A 17 12.10 -50.19 -9.65
N PHE A 18 13.38 -50.52 -9.49
CA PHE A 18 14.47 -49.55 -9.57
C PHE A 18 14.54 -48.87 -10.95
N THR A 19 14.36 -49.62 -12.04
CA THR A 19 14.31 -49.05 -13.40
C THR A 19 13.07 -48.19 -13.63
N LEU A 20 11.93 -48.54 -13.03
CA LEU A 20 10.70 -47.75 -13.08
C LEU A 20 10.88 -46.40 -12.35
N TRP A 21 11.56 -46.39 -11.21
CA TRP A 21 11.87 -45.16 -10.47
C TRP A 21 12.86 -44.28 -11.23
N ILE A 22 13.88 -44.87 -11.87
CA ILE A 22 14.84 -44.12 -12.69
C ILE A 22 14.17 -43.53 -13.94
N THR A 23 13.28 -44.26 -14.61
CA THR A 23 12.53 -43.73 -15.77
C THR A 23 11.54 -42.65 -15.36
N LEU A 24 10.89 -42.75 -14.19
CA LEU A 24 10.07 -41.67 -13.63
C LEU A 24 10.91 -40.44 -13.26
N ALA A 25 12.13 -40.62 -12.75
CA ALA A 25 13.04 -39.51 -12.43
C ALA A 25 13.65 -38.83 -13.68
N LEU A 26 13.91 -39.60 -14.75
CA LEU A 26 14.43 -39.09 -16.04
C LEU A 26 13.33 -38.54 -16.96
N GLY A 27 12.06 -38.91 -16.72
CA GLY A 27 10.90 -38.37 -17.43
C GLY A 27 10.43 -37.01 -16.93
N TYR A 28 10.93 -36.57 -15.77
CA TYR A 28 10.86 -35.16 -15.41
C TYR A 28 11.85 -34.41 -16.29
N SER A 29 11.32 -33.64 -17.24
CA SER A 29 12.13 -32.71 -18.00
C SER A 29 12.88 -31.81 -17.01
N THR A 30 14.20 -31.82 -17.11
CA THR A 30 15.08 -30.84 -16.46
C THR A 30 15.13 -29.54 -17.25
N ASP A 31 14.41 -29.46 -18.38
CA ASP A 31 14.06 -28.15 -18.91
C ASP A 31 13.24 -27.48 -17.83
N PRO A 32 13.70 -26.34 -17.29
CA PRO A 32 12.83 -25.56 -16.45
C PRO A 32 11.57 -25.31 -17.29
N PRO A 33 10.36 -25.31 -16.69
CA PRO A 33 9.16 -24.99 -17.44
C PRO A 33 9.48 -23.73 -18.27
N LEU A 34 9.01 -23.64 -19.52
CA LEU A 34 9.12 -22.42 -20.32
C LEU A 34 8.45 -21.20 -19.64
N HIS A 35 7.88 -21.40 -18.44
CA HIS A 35 7.57 -20.42 -17.41
C HIS A 35 8.67 -20.32 -16.33
N SER A 36 9.94 -20.42 -16.72
CA SER A 36 10.98 -19.64 -16.06
C SER A 36 10.53 -18.22 -16.31
N GLN A 37 9.76 -17.72 -15.35
CA GLN A 37 9.49 -16.32 -15.17
C GLN A 37 10.84 -15.66 -15.38
N SER A 38 11.03 -15.11 -16.58
CA SER A 38 11.92 -14.00 -16.72
C SER A 38 11.33 -13.00 -15.73
N ILE A 39 11.91 -12.97 -14.53
CA ILE A 39 11.97 -11.75 -13.75
C ILE A 39 12.87 -10.85 -14.59
N GLU A 40 12.39 -10.46 -15.78
CA GLU A 40 12.85 -9.29 -16.45
C GLU A 40 12.56 -8.22 -15.41
N LYS A 41 13.63 -7.79 -14.74
CA LYS A 41 13.65 -6.58 -13.95
C LYS A 41 13.37 -5.45 -14.93
N ARG A 42 12.09 -5.30 -15.30
CA ARG A 42 11.64 -4.28 -16.21
C ARG A 42 12.06 -2.95 -15.60
N VAL A 43 12.71 -2.12 -16.39
CA VAL A 43 12.98 -0.76 -15.97
C VAL A 43 11.62 -0.12 -15.74
N LYS A 44 11.35 0.34 -14.53
CA LYS A 44 10.07 0.98 -14.21
C LYS A 44 10.03 2.30 -14.95
N VAL A 45 9.12 2.42 -15.92
CA VAL A 45 8.90 3.64 -16.69
C VAL A 45 7.46 4.09 -16.46
N PRO A 46 7.24 5.28 -15.87
CA PRO A 46 8.25 6.14 -15.23
C PRO A 46 8.86 5.46 -13.98
N PRO A 47 9.98 5.96 -13.42
CA PRO A 47 10.47 5.46 -12.13
C PRO A 47 9.44 5.70 -11.03
N VAL A 48 9.17 4.70 -10.18
CA VAL A 48 8.31 4.89 -9.00
C VAL A 48 8.99 5.91 -8.08
N PRO A 49 8.33 7.04 -7.76
CA PRO A 49 8.94 8.09 -6.96
C PRO A 49 9.21 7.61 -5.53
N SER A 50 10.28 8.14 -4.93
CA SER A 50 10.53 8.00 -3.50
C SER A 50 9.73 9.04 -2.70
N VAL A 51 9.64 8.85 -1.38
CA VAL A 51 9.10 9.87 -0.45
C VAL A 51 9.90 11.18 -0.57
N GLY A 52 11.21 11.10 -0.74
CA GLY A 52 12.09 12.25 -0.91
C GLY A 52 11.80 13.05 -2.18
N ASP A 53 11.51 12.36 -3.29
CA ASP A 53 11.11 13.02 -4.54
C ASP A 53 9.78 13.76 -4.35
N ALA A 54 8.80 13.10 -3.73
CA ALA A 54 7.48 13.68 -3.49
C ALA A 54 7.52 14.88 -2.54
N LEU A 55 8.41 14.89 -1.54
CA LEU A 55 8.56 16.02 -0.60
C LEU A 55 8.89 17.34 -1.30
N ASN A 56 9.61 17.29 -2.41
CA ASN A 56 9.99 18.49 -3.18
C ASN A 56 8.82 19.10 -3.96
N HIS A 57 7.69 18.38 -4.04
CA HIS A 57 6.50 18.77 -4.81
C HIS A 57 5.27 19.00 -3.92
N LEU A 58 5.48 19.11 -2.60
CA LEU A 58 4.42 19.34 -1.62
C LEU A 58 4.73 20.57 -0.77
N LYS A 59 3.77 21.49 -0.69
CA LYS A 59 3.76 22.55 0.33
C LYS A 59 3.60 21.94 1.71
N LYS A 60 4.17 22.63 2.71
CA LYS A 60 4.06 22.24 4.10
C LYS A 60 2.83 22.87 4.74
N PRO A 61 1.94 22.10 5.40
CA PRO A 61 0.87 22.68 6.21
C PRO A 61 1.46 23.47 7.38
N ALA A 62 0.76 24.50 7.86
CA ALA A 62 1.18 25.16 9.11
C ALA A 62 0.94 24.23 10.31
N LYS A 63 1.48 24.62 11.48
CA LYS A 63 1.32 23.86 12.72
C LYS A 63 -0.17 23.63 13.02
N GLY A 64 -0.57 22.38 13.25
CA GLY A 64 -1.93 21.98 13.60
C GLY A 64 -2.91 21.91 12.41
N GLN A 65 -2.45 22.10 11.17
CA GLN A 65 -3.34 22.14 10.01
C GLN A 65 -3.46 20.83 9.25
N ALA A 66 -2.63 19.83 9.50
CA ALA A 66 -2.65 18.61 8.70
C ALA A 66 -3.87 17.72 9.06
N LEU A 67 -4.66 17.36 8.04
CA LEU A 67 -5.77 16.42 8.16
C LEU A 67 -5.58 15.22 7.22
N PHE A 68 -5.79 14.03 7.76
CA PHE A 68 -5.74 12.75 7.05
C PHE A 68 -7.12 12.07 7.11
N PHE A 69 -7.41 11.23 6.13
CA PHE A 69 -8.68 10.51 6.10
C PHE A 69 -8.57 9.22 5.29
N GLN A 70 -9.48 8.29 5.56
CA GLN A 70 -9.69 7.13 4.69
C GLN A 70 -10.84 7.38 3.71
N ARG A 71 -10.76 6.77 2.52
CA ARG A 71 -11.65 7.06 1.38
C ARG A 71 -13.15 7.07 1.71
N GLU A 72 -13.61 6.17 2.57
CA GLU A 72 -15.03 6.03 2.95
C GLU A 72 -15.59 7.25 3.70
N VAL A 73 -14.72 8.04 4.32
CA VAL A 73 -15.08 9.23 5.11
C VAL A 73 -14.56 10.53 4.48
N GLN A 74 -14.27 10.50 3.17
CA GLN A 74 -13.76 11.65 2.42
C GLN A 74 -14.68 12.87 2.49
N LEU A 75 -16.01 12.66 2.48
CA LEU A 75 -16.96 13.77 2.51
C LEU A 75 -16.98 14.45 3.89
N ALA A 76 -17.01 13.66 4.98
CA ALA A 76 -16.84 14.15 6.35
C ALA A 76 -15.53 14.93 6.49
N ALA A 77 -14.43 14.37 5.97
CA ALA A 77 -13.11 14.99 6.03
C ALA A 77 -13.03 16.33 5.29
N SER A 78 -13.61 16.41 4.08
CA SER A 78 -13.68 17.64 3.31
C SER A 78 -14.46 18.73 4.04
N LYS A 79 -15.64 18.40 4.58
CA LYS A 79 -16.45 19.34 5.37
C LYS A 79 -15.71 19.83 6.62
N TYR A 80 -15.08 18.91 7.35
CA TYR A 80 -14.34 19.23 8.56
C TYR A 80 -13.11 20.10 8.28
N ALA A 81 -12.36 19.78 7.22
CA ALA A 81 -11.23 20.56 6.80
C ALA A 81 -11.63 21.99 6.42
N GLN A 82 -12.73 22.15 5.68
CA GLN A 82 -13.23 23.47 5.29
C GLN A 82 -13.66 24.31 6.50
N ALA A 83 -14.39 23.73 7.46
CA ALA A 83 -14.88 24.48 8.62
C ALA A 83 -13.76 24.89 9.59
N ASN A 84 -12.68 24.10 9.67
CA ASN A 84 -11.60 24.30 10.64
C ASN A 84 -10.30 24.81 10.00
N ASN A 85 -10.32 25.19 8.71
CA ASN A 85 -9.15 25.64 7.96
C ASN A 85 -7.97 24.66 8.02
N LEU A 86 -8.27 23.36 7.89
CA LEU A 86 -7.29 22.28 7.83
C LEU A 86 -6.99 21.93 6.38
N TRP A 87 -5.82 21.33 6.17
CA TRP A 87 -5.31 20.94 4.87
C TRP A 87 -5.47 19.44 4.67
N LEU A 88 -6.06 19.07 3.56
CA LEU A 88 -5.97 17.73 2.98
C LEU A 88 -4.73 17.65 2.09
N LEU A 89 -4.34 16.44 1.69
CA LEU A 89 -3.24 16.24 0.74
C LEU A 89 -3.34 17.17 -0.49
N ALA A 90 -4.52 17.29 -1.09
CA ALA A 90 -4.72 18.13 -2.27
C ALA A 90 -4.43 19.63 -2.04
N ASN A 91 -4.54 20.13 -0.80
CA ASN A 91 -4.19 21.52 -0.45
C ASN A 91 -2.66 21.74 -0.44
N ALA A 92 -1.89 20.67 -0.26
CA ALA A 92 -0.43 20.70 -0.30
C ALA A 92 0.14 20.76 -1.73
N ASP A 93 -0.69 20.73 -2.78
CA ASP A 93 -0.21 20.79 -4.16
C ASP A 93 0.50 22.12 -4.46
N ASP A 94 1.76 22.05 -4.89
CA ASP A 94 2.60 23.20 -5.28
C ASP A 94 2.31 23.74 -6.70
N GLY A 95 1.36 23.13 -7.41
CA GLY A 95 1.07 23.41 -8.82
C GLY A 95 1.68 22.39 -9.78
N SER A 96 2.54 21.49 -9.30
CA SER A 96 3.07 20.36 -10.08
C SER A 96 2.10 19.19 -10.20
N HIS A 97 0.96 19.22 -9.49
CA HIS A 97 -0.11 18.22 -9.51
C HIS A 97 0.28 16.83 -8.97
N TRP A 98 1.36 16.73 -8.19
CA TRP A 98 1.75 15.51 -7.50
C TRP A 98 0.74 15.14 -6.41
N ALA A 99 0.23 16.11 -5.65
CA ALA A 99 -0.70 15.86 -4.56
C ALA A 99 -2.09 15.37 -5.05
N LYS A 100 -2.38 15.59 -6.34
CA LYS A 100 -3.59 15.13 -7.02
C LYS A 100 -3.37 13.82 -7.79
N PHE A 101 -2.15 13.29 -7.81
CA PHE A 101 -1.76 12.13 -8.62
C PHE A 101 -2.00 12.34 -10.12
N GLU A 102 -1.87 13.57 -10.60
CA GLU A 102 -2.12 13.95 -12.01
C GLU A 102 -0.86 14.45 -12.70
N GLY A 103 0.14 14.89 -11.94
CA GLY A 103 1.39 15.45 -12.45
C GLY A 103 2.59 14.52 -12.38
N GLY A 104 3.75 15.04 -12.80
CA GLY A 104 5.04 14.34 -12.74
C GLY A 104 4.98 12.91 -13.30
N PRO A 105 5.39 11.88 -12.53
CA PRO A 105 5.38 10.50 -13.00
C PRO A 105 3.95 9.95 -13.19
N PHE A 106 2.94 10.48 -12.50
CA PHE A 106 1.55 10.04 -12.72
C PHE A 106 1.01 10.46 -14.09
N MET A 107 1.39 11.66 -14.56
CA MET A 107 1.07 12.11 -15.92
C MET A 107 1.66 11.18 -16.98
N VAL A 108 2.93 10.81 -16.82
CA VAL A 108 3.62 9.89 -17.74
C VAL A 108 2.99 8.50 -17.70
N TYR A 109 2.70 7.99 -16.50
CA TYR A 109 1.99 6.72 -16.30
C TYR A 109 0.66 6.71 -17.04
N ASN A 110 -0.18 7.73 -16.87
CA ASN A 110 -1.49 7.84 -17.51
C ASN A 110 -1.35 7.89 -19.04
N ALA A 111 -0.41 8.69 -19.57
CA ALA A 111 -0.17 8.80 -21.00
C ALA A 111 0.29 7.48 -21.63
N MET A 112 1.12 6.70 -20.94
CA MET A 112 1.54 5.37 -21.40
C MET A 112 0.40 4.36 -21.32
N ARG A 113 -0.36 4.36 -20.22
CA ARG A 113 -1.53 3.49 -20.04
C ARG A 113 -2.59 3.69 -21.13
N THR A 114 -2.89 4.94 -21.49
CA THR A 114 -3.87 5.24 -22.57
C THR A 114 -3.39 4.78 -23.95
N LYS A 115 -2.08 4.71 -24.17
CA LYS A 115 -1.48 4.24 -25.42
C LYS A 115 -1.17 2.73 -25.44
N ASP A 116 -1.60 2.01 -24.41
CA ASP A 116 -1.29 0.59 -24.20
C ASP A 116 0.22 0.28 -24.23
N LEU A 117 1.02 1.24 -23.74
CA LEU A 117 2.47 1.08 -23.62
C LEU A 117 2.82 0.49 -22.25
N PRO A 118 3.90 -0.32 -22.15
CA PRO A 118 4.35 -0.87 -20.88
C PRO A 118 4.59 0.22 -19.83
N THR A 119 3.85 0.15 -18.72
CA THR A 119 3.91 1.13 -17.62
C THR A 119 3.65 0.44 -16.28
N TRP A 120 3.48 1.18 -15.19
CA TRP A 120 3.21 0.62 -13.86
C TRP A 120 2.05 -0.37 -13.84
N ASN A 121 2.22 -1.42 -13.04
CA ASN A 121 1.10 -2.25 -12.62
C ASN A 121 0.41 -1.60 -11.40
N ASP A 122 -0.71 -2.17 -10.96
CA ASP A 122 -1.49 -1.62 -9.85
C ASP A 122 -0.66 -1.48 -8.56
N LYS A 123 0.20 -2.44 -8.25
CA LYS A 123 1.11 -2.38 -7.09
C LYS A 123 2.10 -1.22 -7.18
N GLU A 124 2.66 -0.97 -8.35
CA GLU A 124 3.60 0.13 -8.55
C GLU A 124 2.91 1.49 -8.52
N LEU A 125 1.68 1.58 -9.01
CA LEU A 125 0.84 2.78 -8.84
C LEU A 125 0.55 3.03 -7.35
N GLU A 126 0.16 2.00 -6.60
CA GLU A 126 -0.08 2.09 -5.15
C GLU A 126 1.19 2.54 -4.41
N MET A 127 2.36 2.00 -4.76
CA MET A 127 3.64 2.44 -4.20
C MET A 127 3.94 3.91 -4.50
N ALA A 128 3.66 4.37 -5.72
CA ALA A 128 3.87 5.76 -6.12
C ALA A 128 2.93 6.70 -5.34
N GLN A 129 1.65 6.34 -5.20
CA GLN A 129 0.67 7.09 -4.43
C GLN A 129 1.03 7.11 -2.93
N ALA A 130 1.43 5.97 -2.38
CA ALA A 130 1.90 5.85 -1.00
C ALA A 130 3.12 6.75 -0.73
N ALA A 131 4.04 6.90 -1.68
CA ALA A 131 5.18 7.79 -1.53
C ALA A 131 4.76 9.26 -1.32
N VAL A 132 3.74 9.72 -2.05
CA VAL A 132 3.19 11.08 -1.92
C VAL A 132 2.42 11.26 -0.62
N CYS A 133 1.56 10.29 -0.28
CA CYS A 133 0.84 10.26 1.01
C CYS A 133 1.81 10.31 2.21
N ASN A 134 2.85 9.48 2.18
CA ASN A 134 3.88 9.46 3.21
C ASN A 134 4.71 10.75 3.24
N ALA A 135 4.98 11.38 2.10
CA ALA A 135 5.64 12.68 2.06
C ALA A 135 4.78 13.78 2.72
N TYR A 136 3.46 13.73 2.54
CA TYR A 136 2.54 14.63 3.23
C TYR A 136 2.54 14.39 4.75
N ALA A 137 2.50 13.13 5.20
CA ALA A 137 2.66 12.76 6.61
C ALA A 137 3.99 13.25 7.22
N HIS A 138 5.08 13.16 6.45
CA HIS A 138 6.38 13.68 6.87
C HIS A 138 6.39 15.22 7.02
N ASN A 139 5.60 15.95 6.23
CA ASN A 139 5.49 17.41 6.33
C ASN A 139 4.54 17.89 7.44
N ALA A 140 3.81 17.00 8.11
CA ALA A 140 2.91 17.37 9.20
C ALA A 140 3.67 17.96 10.40
N HIS A 141 3.01 18.87 11.12
CA HIS A 141 3.57 19.58 12.27
C HIS A 141 2.45 19.92 13.27
N GLY A 142 2.70 19.69 14.56
CA GLY A 142 1.75 19.89 15.66
C GLY A 142 0.79 18.72 15.81
N ASP A 143 -0.40 19.02 16.33
CA ASP A 143 -1.49 18.04 16.42
C ASP A 143 -2.05 17.75 15.03
N VAL A 144 -2.21 16.47 14.73
CA VAL A 144 -2.71 15.99 13.44
C VAL A 144 -4.10 15.40 13.63
N ILE A 145 -5.06 15.83 12.81
CA ILE A 145 -6.41 15.28 12.81
C ILE A 145 -6.51 14.16 11.78
N VAL A 146 -7.18 13.08 12.15
CA VAL A 146 -7.46 11.94 11.28
C VAL A 146 -8.94 11.61 11.36
N ILE A 147 -9.58 11.39 10.22
CA ILE A 147 -10.98 10.97 10.15
C ILE A 147 -11.02 9.56 9.57
N LEU A 148 -11.53 8.61 10.35
CA LEU A 148 -11.50 7.18 10.05
C LEU A 148 -12.91 6.61 10.03
N PRO A 149 -13.21 5.58 9.22
CA PRO A 149 -14.44 4.81 9.39
C PRO A 149 -14.40 4.04 10.72
N TYR A 150 -15.55 3.91 11.37
CA TYR A 150 -15.68 3.18 12.62
C TYR A 150 -15.40 1.68 12.42
N HIS A 151 -15.87 1.14 11.30
CA HIS A 151 -15.62 -0.24 10.91
C HIS A 151 -14.24 -0.42 10.26
N GLN A 152 -13.83 -1.68 10.08
CA GLN A 152 -12.63 -1.98 9.32
C GLN A 152 -12.88 -1.65 7.83
N PRO A 153 -11.99 -0.89 7.16
CA PRO A 153 -12.16 -0.56 5.75
C PRO A 153 -12.12 -1.83 4.90
N GLN A 154 -12.95 -1.89 3.86
CA GLN A 154 -13.01 -3.04 2.96
C GLN A 154 -11.96 -3.00 1.85
N ARG A 155 -11.29 -1.86 1.68
CA ARG A 155 -10.37 -1.58 0.58
C ARG A 155 -9.00 -1.19 1.10
N PHE A 156 -8.01 -1.29 0.21
CA PHE A 156 -6.67 -0.81 0.44
C PHE A 156 -6.67 0.65 0.94
N THR A 157 -5.78 0.94 1.88
CA THR A 157 -5.65 2.23 2.53
C THR A 157 -4.17 2.61 2.63
N PHE A 158 -3.86 3.89 2.42
CA PHE A 158 -2.52 4.44 2.64
C PHE A 158 -2.23 4.70 4.12
N TRP A 159 -3.28 4.63 4.95
CA TRP A 159 -3.26 5.06 6.35
C TRP A 159 -2.17 4.38 7.18
N ASP A 160 -1.91 3.09 6.99
CA ASP A 160 -0.91 2.40 7.82
C ASP A 160 0.51 2.96 7.59
N GLY A 161 0.83 3.30 6.34
CA GLY A 161 2.09 3.96 5.99
C GLY A 161 2.15 5.39 6.50
N GLU A 162 1.06 6.14 6.33
CA GLU A 162 0.95 7.53 6.80
C GLU A 162 1.08 7.59 8.32
N PHE A 163 0.39 6.72 9.04
CA PHE A 163 0.41 6.61 10.50
C PHE A 163 1.82 6.28 11.02
N ASP A 164 2.50 5.33 10.39
CA ASP A 164 3.89 5.01 10.71
C ASP A 164 4.83 6.18 10.48
N MET A 165 4.62 6.95 9.41
CA MET A 165 5.40 8.15 9.13
C MET A 165 5.13 9.25 10.16
N LEU A 166 3.86 9.48 10.53
CA LEU A 166 3.46 10.45 11.54
C LEU A 166 4.09 10.15 12.91
N LYS A 167 4.07 8.89 13.37
CA LYS A 167 4.68 8.48 14.65
C LYS A 167 6.20 8.72 14.70
N ARG A 168 6.88 8.67 13.55
CA ARG A 168 8.34 8.88 13.44
C ARG A 168 8.70 10.35 13.22
N ASN A 169 7.73 11.21 12.93
CA ASN A 169 7.95 12.62 12.66
C ASN A 169 8.12 13.38 13.99
N PRO A 170 9.30 13.95 14.29
CA PRO A 170 9.54 14.64 15.56
C PRO A 170 8.75 15.95 15.71
N ASN A 171 8.14 16.45 14.63
CA ASN A 171 7.31 17.65 14.66
C ASN A 171 5.84 17.34 14.96
N VAL A 172 5.43 16.08 15.02
CA VAL A 172 4.05 15.70 15.36
C VAL A 172 3.93 15.58 16.88
N ASP A 173 3.04 16.36 17.46
CA ASP A 173 2.80 16.39 18.91
C ASP A 173 1.82 15.26 19.30
N LYS A 174 0.71 15.14 18.56
CA LYS A 174 -0.34 14.14 18.76
C LYS A 174 -1.01 13.75 17.46
N ILE A 175 -1.61 12.55 17.45
CA ILE A 175 -2.51 12.10 16.40
C ILE A 175 -3.89 11.92 17.01
N LEU A 176 -4.86 12.70 16.56
CA LEU A 176 -6.23 12.74 17.09
C LEU A 176 -7.20 12.18 16.04
N ALA A 177 -8.06 11.27 16.44
CA ALA A 177 -8.96 10.56 15.53
C ALA A 177 -10.44 10.82 15.83
N TYR A 178 -11.20 10.99 14.75
CA TYR A 178 -12.65 10.84 14.72
C TYR A 178 -13.01 9.53 14.01
N ASP A 179 -13.54 8.55 14.75
CA ASP A 179 -14.09 7.33 14.16
C ASP A 179 -15.58 7.52 13.79
N MET A 180 -15.86 7.59 12.49
CA MET A 180 -17.16 7.93 11.92
C MET A 180 -17.96 6.69 11.54
N LYS A 181 -19.22 6.59 12.01
CA LYS A 181 -20.19 5.62 11.48
C LYS A 181 -20.79 6.06 10.14
N ASP A 182 -21.03 7.35 10.00
CA ASP A 182 -21.52 7.97 8.77
C ASP A 182 -20.44 8.89 8.19
N GLY A 183 -19.79 8.43 7.11
CA GLY A 183 -18.73 9.17 6.43
C GLY A 183 -19.21 10.41 5.66
N THR A 184 -20.50 10.71 5.68
CA THR A 184 -21.09 11.88 5.01
C THR A 184 -21.36 13.06 5.93
N ARG A 185 -21.41 12.81 7.24
CA ARG A 185 -21.74 13.83 8.27
C ARG A 185 -20.49 14.45 8.86
N MET A 186 -20.67 15.62 9.48
CA MET A 186 -19.57 16.34 10.11
C MET A 186 -19.11 15.58 11.35
N PRO A 187 -17.80 15.41 11.60
CA PRO A 187 -17.32 14.91 12.89
C PRO A 187 -17.74 15.82 14.04
N GLU A 188 -18.41 15.26 15.04
CA GLU A 188 -18.81 15.96 16.26
C GLU A 188 -18.11 15.41 17.52
N GLY A 189 -17.95 16.27 18.52
CA GLY A 189 -17.35 15.93 19.81
C GLY A 189 -15.82 16.06 19.84
N VAL A 190 -15.22 15.46 20.89
CA VAL A 190 -13.78 15.51 21.15
C VAL A 190 -13.11 14.30 20.53
N PRO A 191 -12.11 14.46 19.64
CA PRO A 191 -11.44 13.32 19.02
C PRO A 191 -10.63 12.54 20.06
N ARG A 192 -10.50 11.24 19.86
CA ARG A 192 -9.65 10.41 20.72
C ARG A 192 -8.18 10.53 20.34
N GLU A 193 -7.29 10.32 21.29
CA GLU A 193 -5.86 10.25 21.01
C GLU A 193 -5.49 8.86 20.46
N LEU A 194 -4.92 8.81 19.26
CA LEU A 194 -4.33 7.60 18.68
C LEU A 194 -2.86 7.43 19.08
N TRP A 195 -2.16 8.54 19.27
CA TRP A 195 -0.75 8.58 19.62
C TRP A 195 -0.44 9.92 20.29
N PRO A 196 0.43 9.96 21.34
CA PRO A 196 1.24 8.87 21.87
C PRO A 196 0.52 7.89 22.80
N ARG A 197 -0.62 8.25 23.39
CA ARG A 197 -1.40 7.36 24.25
C ARG A 197 -2.69 6.95 23.56
N GLU A 198 -2.69 5.72 23.05
CA GLU A 198 -3.85 5.18 22.36
C GLU A 198 -5.05 5.06 23.30
N GLN A 199 -6.13 5.73 22.93
CA GLN A 199 -7.43 5.65 23.56
C GLN A 199 -8.35 4.71 22.77
N PRO A 200 -9.28 4.01 23.44
CA PRO A 200 -10.23 3.13 22.78
C PRO A 200 -11.07 3.89 21.75
N LYS A 201 -11.54 3.19 20.71
CA LYS A 201 -12.42 3.78 19.70
C LYS A 201 -13.63 4.44 20.35
N THR A 202 -13.88 5.67 19.96
CA THR A 202 -15.04 6.45 20.39
C THR A 202 -15.94 6.64 19.20
N GLU A 203 -17.22 6.31 19.34
CA GLU A 203 -18.18 6.55 18.27
C GLU A 203 -18.43 8.06 18.16
N HIS A 204 -18.01 8.65 17.05
CA HIS A 204 -18.35 10.03 16.75
C HIS A 204 -19.64 10.06 15.95
N ALA A 205 -20.60 10.80 16.50
CA ALA A 205 -21.81 11.12 15.78
C ALA A 205 -21.42 11.93 14.55
N GLY A 206 -21.81 11.36 13.41
CA GLY A 206 -22.38 12.15 12.36
C GLY A 206 -23.80 12.46 12.74
#